data_AF-A0A9P4Y1B4-F1
#
_entry.id   AF-A0A9P4Y1B4-F1
#
_cell.length_a   1.000
_cell.length_b   1.000
_cell.length_c   1.000
_cell.angle_alpha   90.00
_cell.angle_beta   90.00
_cell.angle_gamma   90.00
#
_symmetry.space_group_name_H-M   'P 1'
#
loop_
_entity.id
_entity.type
_entity.pdbx_description
1 polymer ?
#
loop_
_entity_poly.entity_id
_entity_poly.type
_entity_poly.pdbx_seq_one_letter_code
_entity_poly.pdbx_strand_id
1 'polypeptide(L)'
;MLQPRIRPLLNQPSPFAQTTVAASKKAAEEDVSVTLRTYKPRTPGLRHLKRPINDHLWRGRPYRPLTFPKKGQARGGRNNSGRITVRHRGGGAKRRIRTVDFDRKDPGAHLVDRIEYDPNRTAHIALLTNRATGRKSYIIAADGMRAGDVVHSYRAGLPKDLLEDMGGIIDPGILAARTAHRGNCLPMHLIPVGTMIYCIASRKDGPAKFCRSAGTYGVIESKEEETRDDGTKMVTGKFVMVRLQSGEIRKVDKDAVATIGIASNVHYSYTSLGKAGRNRWLGIRPTVRGLAMNSVDHPHGGGRGKSKGNRIPVSPWGKPAKSGYKTRRTNNINRHVVTPRVRNMGRRKDRKAS
;
A
#
# COMPACT_ATOMS: atom_id res chain seq x y z
N MET A 1 70.30 -41.33 -19.18
CA MET A 1 69.10 -41.68 -19.96
C MET A 1 67.88 -41.13 -19.25
N LEU A 2 67.40 -39.95 -19.69
CA LEU A 2 66.29 -39.21 -19.07
C LEU A 2 65.02 -39.44 -19.89
N GLN A 3 64.00 -40.04 -19.28
CA GLN A 3 62.70 -40.27 -19.91
C GLN A 3 61.93 -38.95 -20.07
N PRO A 4 61.25 -38.69 -21.22
CA PRO A 4 60.39 -37.53 -21.36
C PRO A 4 59.02 -37.78 -20.71
N ARG A 5 58.59 -36.84 -19.86
CA ARG A 5 57.26 -36.80 -19.25
C ARG A 5 56.20 -36.45 -20.29
N ILE A 6 55.23 -37.34 -20.50
CA ILE A 6 54.00 -37.07 -21.26
C ILE A 6 53.05 -36.26 -20.37
N ARG A 7 52.64 -35.06 -20.81
CA ARG A 7 51.56 -34.28 -20.17
C ARG A 7 50.20 -34.78 -20.67
N PRO A 8 49.19 -34.98 -19.81
CA PRO A 8 47.85 -35.31 -20.28
C PRO A 8 47.19 -34.05 -20.87
N LEU A 9 46.60 -34.20 -22.06
CA LEU A 9 45.82 -33.16 -22.71
C LEU A 9 44.55 -32.91 -21.90
N LEU A 10 44.43 -31.71 -21.33
CA LEU A 10 43.21 -31.20 -20.72
C LEU A 10 42.10 -31.16 -21.77
N ASN A 11 41.02 -31.89 -21.49
CA ASN A 11 39.80 -31.96 -22.28
C ASN A 11 39.16 -30.56 -22.36
N GLN A 12 39.39 -29.81 -23.44
CA GLN A 12 38.69 -28.56 -23.69
C GLN A 12 37.30 -28.86 -24.28
N PRO A 13 36.21 -28.29 -23.73
CA PRO A 13 34.89 -28.49 -24.32
C PRO A 13 34.83 -27.84 -25.72
N SER A 14 34.21 -28.55 -26.66
CA SER A 14 34.02 -28.11 -28.04
C SER A 14 33.31 -26.74 -28.14
N PRO A 15 33.65 -25.90 -29.14
CA PRO A 15 33.10 -24.54 -29.26
C PRO A 15 31.60 -24.52 -29.61
N PHE A 16 31.02 -25.67 -29.98
CA PHE A 16 29.60 -25.81 -30.30
C PHE A 16 28.68 -25.99 -29.07
N ALA A 17 29.22 -26.42 -27.93
CA ALA A 17 28.43 -26.62 -26.70
C ALA A 17 28.23 -25.33 -25.88
N GLN A 18 28.97 -24.25 -26.17
CA GLN A 18 28.85 -22.98 -25.47
C GLN A 18 27.80 -22.05 -26.08
N THR A 19 27.43 -22.24 -27.35
CA THR A 19 26.53 -21.32 -28.06
C THR A 19 25.06 -21.53 -27.72
N THR A 20 24.65 -22.76 -27.35
CA THR A 20 23.25 -23.07 -27.01
C THR A 20 22.89 -22.75 -25.56
N VAL A 21 23.85 -22.80 -24.64
CA VAL A 21 23.66 -22.42 -23.22
C VAL A 21 23.73 -20.90 -23.03
N ALA A 22 24.48 -20.18 -23.87
CA ALA A 22 24.55 -18.72 -23.83
C ALA A 22 23.28 -18.06 -24.42
N ALA A 23 22.63 -18.69 -25.41
CA ALA A 23 21.40 -18.19 -26.02
C ALA A 23 20.16 -18.37 -25.11
N SER A 24 20.12 -19.44 -24.30
CA SER A 24 19.02 -19.65 -23.34
C SER A 24 19.15 -18.83 -22.05
N LYS A 25 20.38 -18.46 -21.65
CA LYS A 25 20.61 -17.54 -20.53
C LYS A 25 20.29 -16.08 -20.87
N LYS A 26 20.33 -15.68 -22.14
CA LYS A 26 20.00 -14.31 -22.58
C LYS A 26 18.50 -13.98 -22.61
N ALA A 27 17.63 -14.99 -22.50
CA ALA A 27 16.17 -14.83 -22.46
C ALA A 27 15.57 -14.91 -21.04
N ALA A 28 16.38 -15.24 -20.03
CA ALA A 28 15.90 -15.50 -18.66
C ALA A 28 16.42 -14.47 -17.63
N GLU A 29 17.06 -13.40 -18.08
CA GLU A 29 17.53 -12.30 -17.25
C GLU A 29 17.10 -10.98 -17.89
N GLU A 30 15.80 -10.85 -18.17
CA GLU A 30 15.20 -9.52 -18.22
C GLU A 30 15.36 -8.94 -16.82
N ASP A 31 16.33 -8.04 -16.66
CA ASP A 31 16.34 -7.09 -15.56
C ASP A 31 14.90 -6.61 -15.36
N VAL A 32 14.27 -7.00 -14.25
CA VAL A 32 12.91 -6.56 -13.86
C VAL A 32 13.00 -5.09 -13.46
N SER A 33 13.37 -4.28 -14.43
CA SER A 33 13.45 -2.84 -14.36
C SER A 33 12.01 -2.33 -14.42
N VAL A 34 11.65 -1.54 -13.42
CA VAL A 34 10.30 -0.96 -13.32
C VAL A 34 10.00 -0.14 -14.57
N THR A 35 9.20 -0.70 -15.46
CA THR A 35 8.86 -0.08 -16.74
C THR A 35 7.76 0.96 -16.54
N LEU A 36 8.10 2.24 -16.73
CA LEU A 36 7.16 3.35 -16.66
C LEU A 36 6.89 3.89 -18.06
N ARG A 37 5.63 4.24 -18.33
CA ARG A 37 5.23 4.89 -19.57
C ARG A 37 5.73 6.33 -19.60
N THR A 38 6.66 6.60 -20.51
CA THR A 38 7.12 7.92 -20.92
C THR A 38 6.52 8.28 -22.28
N TYR A 39 6.69 9.53 -22.73
CA TYR A 39 6.11 10.04 -23.97
C TYR A 39 7.18 10.81 -24.74
N LYS A 40 7.09 10.82 -26.08
CA LYS A 40 7.96 11.68 -26.91
C LYS A 40 7.85 13.13 -26.41
N PRO A 41 8.96 13.80 -26.06
CA PRO A 41 8.94 15.11 -25.41
C PRO A 41 8.65 16.25 -26.41
N ARG A 42 7.51 16.18 -27.10
CA ARG A 42 7.07 17.21 -28.06
C ARG A 42 6.75 18.55 -27.40
N THR A 43 6.42 18.55 -26.12
CA THR A 43 6.19 19.76 -25.32
C THR A 43 6.98 19.69 -24.01
N PRO A 44 7.38 20.83 -23.43
CA PRO A 44 8.13 20.85 -22.17
C PRO A 44 7.37 20.16 -21.03
N GLY A 45 6.04 20.26 -21.00
CA GLY A 45 5.20 19.61 -19.99
C GLY A 45 5.11 18.08 -20.10
N LEU A 46 5.45 17.49 -21.25
CA LEU A 46 5.49 16.03 -21.45
C LEU A 46 6.86 15.42 -21.10
N ARG A 47 7.95 16.19 -21.17
CA ARG A 47 9.32 15.71 -20.94
C ARG A 47 9.48 14.92 -19.63
N HIS A 48 8.87 15.39 -18.55
CA HIS A 48 9.00 14.79 -17.23
C HIS A 48 7.80 13.95 -16.82
N LEU A 49 6.84 13.73 -17.72
CA LEU A 49 5.67 12.92 -17.45
C LEU A 49 6.03 11.43 -17.39
N LYS A 50 5.79 10.80 -16.24
CA LYS A 50 5.92 9.35 -16.05
C LYS A 50 4.65 8.76 -15.47
N ARG A 51 4.18 7.63 -16.02
CA ARG A 51 2.99 6.91 -15.53
C ARG A 51 3.30 5.41 -15.38
N PRO A 52 2.77 4.72 -14.36
CA PRO A 52 2.82 3.27 -14.29
C PRO A 52 1.93 2.68 -15.39
N ILE A 53 2.42 1.61 -16.03
CA ILE A 53 1.68 0.84 -17.02
C ILE A 53 0.66 -0.03 -16.29
N ASN A 54 -0.62 0.13 -16.58
CA ASN A 54 -1.70 -0.60 -15.94
C ASN A 54 -2.78 -0.93 -16.98
N ASP A 55 -2.40 -1.70 -18.00
CA ASP A 55 -3.26 -1.93 -19.17
C ASP A 55 -4.40 -2.92 -18.90
N HIS A 56 -4.29 -3.72 -17.82
CA HIS A 56 -5.33 -4.62 -17.31
C HIS A 56 -6.52 -3.88 -16.63
N LEU A 57 -6.43 -2.56 -16.45
CA LEU A 57 -7.51 -1.80 -15.85
C LEU A 57 -8.71 -1.68 -16.78
N TRP A 58 -9.90 -1.80 -16.19
CA TRP A 58 -11.16 -1.55 -16.85
C TRP A 58 -11.24 -0.13 -17.42
N ARG A 59 -11.57 -0.03 -18.71
CA ARG A 59 -11.66 1.25 -19.45
C ARG A 59 -13.02 1.93 -19.33
N GLY A 60 -14.04 1.22 -18.86
CA GLY A 60 -15.42 1.71 -18.79
C GLY A 60 -15.74 2.52 -17.54
N ARG A 61 -17.04 2.76 -17.33
CA ARG A 61 -17.57 3.46 -16.13
C ARG A 61 -17.61 2.53 -14.91
N PRO A 62 -17.54 3.09 -13.68
CA PRO A 62 -17.72 2.29 -12.47
C PRO A 62 -19.17 1.82 -12.33
N TYR A 63 -19.39 0.81 -11.49
CA TYR A 63 -20.72 0.33 -11.14
C TYR A 63 -21.51 1.43 -10.43
N ARG A 64 -22.52 1.98 -11.13
CA ARG A 64 -23.21 3.21 -10.76
C ARG A 64 -23.85 3.16 -9.36
N PRO A 65 -24.54 2.08 -8.94
CA PRO A 65 -25.17 1.99 -7.62
C PRO A 65 -24.20 2.14 -6.45
N LEU A 66 -22.96 1.65 -6.59
CA LEU A 66 -21.91 1.76 -5.55
C LEU A 66 -21.14 3.09 -5.60
N THR A 67 -21.73 4.12 -6.22
CA THR A 67 -21.09 5.44 -6.33
C THR A 67 -22.04 6.59 -6.00
N PHE A 68 -21.52 7.61 -5.35
CA PHE A 68 -22.23 8.86 -5.08
C PHE A 68 -21.36 10.07 -5.42
N PRO A 69 -21.95 11.25 -5.73
CA PRO A 69 -21.16 12.40 -6.17
C PRO A 69 -20.27 12.96 -5.05
N LYS A 70 -19.00 13.27 -5.35
CA LYS A 70 -18.15 14.09 -4.48
C LYS A 70 -18.45 15.55 -4.80
N LYS A 71 -19.30 16.19 -3.99
CA LYS A 71 -19.77 17.57 -4.19
C LYS A 71 -19.56 18.44 -2.93
N GLY A 72 -19.95 19.72 -3.02
CA GLY A 72 -19.94 20.67 -1.91
C GLY A 72 -18.63 21.42 -1.70
N GLN A 73 -18.69 22.42 -0.81
CA GLN A 73 -17.61 23.34 -0.49
C GLN A 73 -16.42 22.66 0.21
N ALA A 74 -16.64 21.50 0.83
CA ALA A 74 -15.58 20.67 1.43
C ALA A 74 -14.48 20.29 0.41
N ARG A 75 -14.79 20.20 -0.89
CA ARG A 75 -13.79 19.97 -1.95
C ARG A 75 -12.78 21.12 -2.06
N GLY A 76 -13.17 22.33 -1.68
CA GLY A 76 -12.33 23.52 -1.62
C GLY A 76 -11.55 23.67 -0.31
N GLY A 77 -11.65 22.70 0.62
CA GLY A 77 -10.99 22.77 1.92
C GLY A 77 -11.69 23.67 2.93
N ARG A 78 -13.00 23.91 2.76
CA ARG A 78 -13.83 24.67 3.70
C ARG A 78 -14.53 23.76 4.70
N ASN A 79 -14.76 24.26 5.91
CA ASN A 79 -15.62 23.62 6.93
C ASN A 79 -17.09 24.09 6.77
N ASN A 80 -17.95 23.73 7.72
CA ASN A 80 -19.36 24.14 7.78
C ASN A 80 -19.57 25.66 7.88
N SER A 81 -18.64 26.41 8.47
CA SER A 81 -18.71 27.88 8.53
C SER A 81 -18.26 28.58 7.24
N GLY A 82 -17.91 27.83 6.19
CA GLY A 82 -17.46 28.38 4.91
C GLY A 82 -16.01 28.90 4.91
N ARG A 83 -15.31 28.88 6.05
CA ARG A 83 -13.91 29.30 6.17
C ARG A 83 -12.97 28.21 5.66
N ILE A 84 -11.84 28.62 5.07
CA ILE A 84 -10.81 27.68 4.61
C ILE A 84 -10.06 27.13 5.82
N THR A 85 -10.21 25.83 6.10
CA THR A 85 -9.48 25.12 7.15
C THR A 85 -8.34 24.27 6.58
N VAL A 86 -8.48 23.80 5.34
CA VAL A 86 -7.45 23.05 4.62
C VAL A 86 -6.99 23.85 3.41
N ARG A 87 -5.81 24.48 3.51
CA ARG A 87 -5.20 25.22 2.40
C ARG A 87 -4.89 24.31 1.21
N HIS A 88 -4.69 24.94 0.05
CA HIS A 88 -4.25 24.31 -1.20
C HIS A 88 -5.22 23.29 -1.83
N ARG A 89 -6.52 23.36 -1.51
CA ARG A 89 -7.56 22.48 -2.07
C ARG A 89 -8.56 23.26 -2.94
N GLY A 90 -9.00 22.66 -4.04
CA GLY A 90 -10.09 23.19 -4.89
C GLY A 90 -9.81 23.13 -6.39
N GLY A 91 -10.84 23.33 -7.20
CA GLY A 91 -10.74 23.45 -8.66
C GLY A 91 -10.37 22.16 -9.42
N GLY A 92 -10.47 20.98 -8.78
CA GLY A 92 -10.17 19.70 -9.41
C GLY A 92 -11.33 19.14 -10.23
N ALA A 93 -11.01 18.16 -11.09
CA ALA A 93 -12.01 17.46 -11.90
C ALA A 93 -13.16 16.90 -11.05
N LYS A 94 -14.37 16.85 -11.61
CA LYS A 94 -15.56 16.26 -10.97
C LYS A 94 -15.30 14.78 -10.70
N ARG A 95 -15.67 14.31 -9.50
CA ARG A 95 -15.44 12.93 -9.06
C ARG A 95 -16.70 12.35 -8.43
N ARG A 96 -16.75 11.03 -8.40
CA ARG A 96 -17.72 10.24 -7.63
C ARG A 96 -16.96 9.46 -6.57
N ILE A 97 -17.46 9.37 -5.36
CA ILE A 97 -16.91 8.48 -4.33
C ILE A 97 -17.40 7.07 -4.65
N ARG A 98 -16.51 6.09 -4.52
CA ARG A 98 -16.82 4.66 -4.61
C ARG A 98 -16.98 4.14 -3.19
N THR A 99 -18.13 3.53 -2.90
CA THR A 99 -18.38 2.86 -1.63
C THR A 99 -17.60 1.55 -1.64
N VAL A 100 -16.44 1.57 -0.98
CA VAL A 100 -15.55 0.41 -0.84
C VAL A 100 -15.85 -0.26 0.49
N ASP A 101 -16.03 -1.57 0.44
CA ASP A 101 -16.16 -2.41 1.60
C ASP A 101 -14.78 -2.63 2.24
N PHE A 102 -14.60 -2.02 3.42
CA PHE A 102 -13.43 -2.20 4.27
C PHE A 102 -13.68 -3.18 5.42
N ASP A 103 -14.90 -3.68 5.53
CA ASP A 103 -15.32 -4.58 6.58
C ASP A 103 -15.28 -6.05 6.13
N ARG A 104 -15.64 -6.37 4.88
CA ARG A 104 -15.59 -7.74 4.36
C ARG A 104 -16.41 -8.72 5.22
N LYS A 105 -17.61 -8.33 5.63
CA LYS A 105 -18.47 -9.17 6.50
C LYS A 105 -19.11 -10.34 5.76
N ASP A 106 -19.43 -10.14 4.48
CA ASP A 106 -20.10 -11.17 3.68
C ASP A 106 -19.15 -12.38 3.47
N PRO A 107 -19.53 -13.59 3.92
CA PRO A 107 -18.71 -14.78 3.75
C PRO A 107 -18.82 -15.35 2.33
N GLY A 108 -18.05 -16.41 2.07
CA GLY A 108 -18.11 -17.18 0.84
C GLY A 108 -17.28 -16.64 -0.31
N ALA A 109 -17.39 -17.34 -1.45
CA ALA A 109 -16.62 -17.07 -2.65
C ALA A 109 -17.11 -15.81 -3.38
N HIS A 110 -16.19 -14.87 -3.61
CA HIS A 110 -16.44 -13.67 -4.41
C HIS A 110 -15.58 -13.71 -5.67
N LEU A 111 -16.22 -13.64 -6.83
CA LEU A 111 -15.54 -13.54 -8.12
C LEU A 111 -15.08 -12.10 -8.35
N VAL A 112 -13.83 -11.91 -8.74
CA VAL A 112 -13.31 -10.62 -9.21
C VAL A 112 -13.78 -10.39 -10.64
N ASP A 113 -14.82 -9.56 -10.82
CA ASP A 113 -15.33 -9.21 -12.15
C ASP A 113 -14.28 -8.45 -12.96
N ARG A 114 -13.68 -7.42 -12.33
CA ARG A 114 -12.76 -6.49 -12.99
C ARG A 114 -12.04 -5.59 -11.99
N ILE A 115 -10.93 -5.02 -12.42
CA ILE A 115 -10.14 -4.05 -11.66
C ILE A 115 -10.31 -2.67 -12.27
N GLU A 116 -10.67 -1.71 -11.44
CA GLU A 116 -10.97 -0.34 -11.86
C GLU A 116 -10.03 0.68 -11.24
N TYR A 117 -9.81 1.76 -11.96
CA TYR A 117 -9.18 2.97 -11.44
C TYR A 117 -10.15 3.75 -10.53
N ASP A 118 -9.71 4.14 -9.34
CA ASP A 118 -10.43 5.11 -8.51
C ASP A 118 -9.70 6.46 -8.37
N PRO A 119 -10.32 7.59 -8.79
CA PRO A 119 -9.72 8.91 -8.64
C PRO A 119 -9.68 9.45 -7.21
N ASN A 120 -10.20 8.74 -6.20
CA ASN A 120 -10.20 9.20 -4.80
C ASN A 120 -9.15 8.53 -3.92
N ARG A 121 -8.40 7.55 -4.44
CA ARG A 121 -7.35 6.84 -3.74
C ARG A 121 -6.20 6.52 -4.69
N THR A 122 -5.11 5.98 -4.15
CA THR A 122 -3.91 5.66 -4.94
C THR A 122 -3.93 4.21 -5.42
N ALA A 123 -4.38 3.28 -4.59
CA ALA A 123 -4.54 1.86 -4.96
C ALA A 123 -5.71 1.67 -5.93
N HIS A 124 -5.69 0.58 -6.71
CA HIS A 124 -6.81 0.19 -7.55
C HIS A 124 -7.90 -0.49 -6.71
N ILE A 125 -9.10 -0.61 -7.29
CA ILE A 125 -10.20 -1.34 -6.66
C ILE A 125 -10.65 -2.50 -7.53
N ALA A 126 -11.06 -3.59 -6.89
CA ALA A 126 -11.69 -4.72 -7.54
C ALA A 126 -13.20 -4.64 -7.33
N LEU A 127 -13.95 -4.79 -8.42
CA LEU A 127 -15.39 -5.07 -8.34
C LEU A 127 -15.56 -6.57 -8.16
N LEU A 128 -16.24 -6.94 -7.08
CA LEU A 128 -16.53 -8.33 -6.75
C LEU A 128 -18.00 -8.62 -7.00
N THR A 129 -18.29 -9.87 -7.38
CA THR A 129 -19.63 -10.45 -7.35
C THR A 129 -19.60 -11.63 -6.39
N ASN A 130 -20.44 -11.60 -5.35
CA ASN A 130 -20.64 -12.74 -4.46
C ASN A 130 -21.35 -13.87 -5.22
N ARG A 131 -20.78 -15.08 -5.25
CA ARG A 131 -21.34 -16.19 -6.02
C ARG A 131 -22.67 -16.71 -5.48
N ALA A 132 -22.90 -16.63 -4.18
CA ALA A 132 -24.11 -17.12 -3.55
C ALA A 132 -25.28 -16.12 -3.68
N THR A 133 -25.01 -14.82 -3.48
CA THR A 133 -26.07 -13.79 -3.45
C THR A 133 -26.18 -12.94 -4.71
N GLY A 134 -25.19 -13.00 -5.61
CA GLY A 134 -25.09 -12.12 -6.77
C GLY A 134 -24.80 -10.65 -6.44
N ARG A 135 -24.68 -10.29 -5.16
CA ARG A 135 -24.42 -8.91 -4.73
C ARG A 135 -23.02 -8.47 -5.15
N LYS A 136 -22.92 -7.21 -5.59
CA LYS A 136 -21.66 -6.61 -5.98
C LYS A 136 -21.10 -5.70 -4.90
N SER A 137 -19.79 -5.75 -4.70
CA SER A 137 -19.08 -4.89 -3.74
C SER A 137 -17.74 -4.45 -4.30
N TYR A 138 -17.23 -3.31 -3.85
CA TYR A 138 -15.86 -2.89 -4.18
C TYR A 138 -14.93 -3.19 -3.02
N ILE A 139 -13.75 -3.71 -3.32
CA ILE A 139 -12.64 -3.84 -2.35
C ILE A 139 -11.39 -3.14 -2.88
N ILE A 140 -10.39 -2.93 -2.03
CA ILE A 140 -9.05 -2.57 -2.51
C ILE A 140 -8.45 -3.80 -3.20
N ALA A 141 -7.95 -3.63 -4.42
CA ALA A 141 -7.31 -4.72 -5.15
C ALA A 141 -5.93 -5.03 -4.55
N ALA A 142 -5.60 -6.32 -4.43
CA ALA A 142 -4.25 -6.76 -4.11
C ALA A 142 -3.33 -6.57 -5.31
N ASP A 143 -2.04 -6.50 -5.05
CA ASP A 143 -1.04 -6.65 -6.10
C ASP A 143 -1.12 -8.04 -6.75
N GLY A 144 -0.97 -8.10 -8.06
CA GLY A 144 -1.15 -9.33 -8.84
C GLY A 144 -2.59 -9.85 -9.01
N MET A 145 -3.59 -9.28 -8.31
CA MET A 145 -5.00 -9.65 -8.51
C MET A 145 -5.44 -9.34 -9.94
N ARG A 146 -6.27 -10.20 -10.57
CA ARG A 146 -6.83 -10.01 -11.92
C ARG A 146 -8.31 -10.37 -11.97
N ALA A 147 -8.96 -9.99 -13.08
CA ALA A 147 -10.32 -10.44 -13.37
C ALA A 147 -10.34 -11.97 -13.51
N GLY A 148 -11.35 -12.62 -12.94
CA GLY A 148 -11.47 -14.09 -12.88
C GLY A 148 -10.97 -14.70 -11.57
N ASP A 149 -10.14 -14.00 -10.80
CA ASP A 149 -9.69 -14.48 -9.48
C ASP A 149 -10.89 -14.67 -8.54
N VAL A 150 -10.82 -15.65 -7.64
CA VAL A 150 -11.83 -15.88 -6.59
C VAL A 150 -11.21 -15.54 -5.25
N VAL A 151 -11.87 -14.65 -4.50
CA VAL A 151 -11.44 -14.24 -3.16
C VAL A 151 -12.50 -14.56 -2.13
N HIS A 152 -12.05 -14.89 -0.92
CA HIS A 152 -12.91 -15.24 0.19
C HIS A 152 -12.79 -14.23 1.33
N SER A 153 -13.83 -14.15 2.16
CA SER A 153 -13.74 -13.53 3.48
C SER A 153 -14.07 -14.57 4.54
N TYR A 154 -13.13 -14.78 5.45
CA TYR A 154 -13.24 -15.67 6.60
C TYR A 154 -13.49 -14.88 7.90
N ARG A 155 -13.96 -13.62 7.79
CA ARG A 155 -14.27 -12.78 8.96
C ARG A 155 -15.38 -13.36 9.82
N ALA A 156 -16.42 -13.90 9.18
CA ALA A 156 -17.60 -14.46 9.87
C ALA A 156 -17.34 -15.86 10.48
N GLY A 157 -16.20 -16.47 10.17
CA GLY A 157 -15.88 -17.85 10.52
C GLY A 157 -15.40 -18.65 9.30
N LEU A 158 -14.91 -19.86 9.57
CA LEU A 158 -14.55 -20.82 8.53
C LEU A 158 -15.81 -21.55 8.04
N PRO A 159 -15.92 -21.85 6.73
CA PRO A 159 -17.02 -22.67 6.23
C PRO A 159 -16.92 -24.10 6.79
N LYS A 160 -18.07 -24.76 6.96
CA LYS A 160 -18.15 -26.12 7.55
C LYS A 160 -17.35 -27.14 6.75
N ASP A 161 -17.44 -27.07 5.42
CA ASP A 161 -16.71 -27.95 4.49
C ASP A 161 -15.20 -27.94 4.76
N LEU A 162 -14.64 -26.75 5.03
CA LEU A 162 -13.22 -26.60 5.35
C LEU A 162 -12.87 -27.19 6.73
N LEU A 163 -13.79 -27.13 7.68
CA LEU A 163 -13.60 -27.66 9.02
C LEU A 163 -13.71 -29.19 9.04
N GLU A 164 -14.62 -29.75 8.25
CA GLU A 164 -14.83 -31.19 8.06
C GLU A 164 -13.60 -31.84 7.39
N ASP A 165 -13.07 -31.20 6.35
CA ASP A 165 -11.82 -31.63 5.69
C ASP A 165 -10.60 -31.67 6.64
N MET A 166 -10.65 -30.89 7.73
CA MET A 166 -9.59 -30.84 8.74
C MET A 166 -9.86 -31.80 9.92
N GLY A 167 -10.92 -32.61 9.86
CA GLY A 167 -11.26 -33.57 10.91
C GLY A 167 -11.72 -32.93 12.23
N GLY A 168 -12.22 -31.69 12.19
CA GLY A 168 -12.76 -30.99 13.37
C GLY A 168 -11.72 -30.28 14.26
N ILE A 169 -10.42 -30.43 13.99
CA ILE A 169 -9.35 -29.71 14.69
C ILE A 169 -8.76 -28.65 13.75
N ILE A 170 -8.61 -27.42 14.23
CA ILE A 170 -7.99 -26.34 13.44
C ILE A 170 -6.47 -26.54 13.44
N ASP A 171 -5.96 -27.18 12.39
CA ASP A 171 -4.52 -27.19 12.10
C ASP A 171 -4.11 -25.85 11.44
N PRO A 172 -3.26 -25.03 12.08
CA PRO A 172 -2.79 -23.77 11.52
C PRO A 172 -2.08 -23.92 10.17
N GLY A 173 -1.40 -25.05 9.94
CA GLY A 173 -0.63 -25.32 8.72
C GLY A 173 -1.54 -25.56 7.52
N ILE A 174 -2.46 -26.52 7.64
CA ILE A 174 -3.46 -26.83 6.59
C ILE A 174 -4.35 -25.61 6.33
N LEU A 175 -4.75 -24.91 7.39
CA LEU A 175 -5.58 -23.72 7.27
C LEU A 175 -4.87 -22.63 6.47
N ALA A 176 -3.61 -22.35 6.80
CA ALA A 176 -2.81 -21.38 6.08
C ALA A 176 -2.66 -21.78 4.61
N ALA A 177 -2.38 -23.04 4.30
CA ALA A 177 -2.20 -23.49 2.92
C ALA A 177 -3.43 -23.24 2.04
N ARG A 178 -4.64 -23.44 2.58
CA ARG A 178 -5.91 -23.28 1.84
C ARG A 178 -6.46 -21.86 1.85
N THR A 179 -6.21 -21.10 2.92
CA THR A 179 -6.85 -19.80 3.13
C THR A 179 -5.93 -18.63 2.86
N ALA A 180 -4.61 -18.81 2.99
CA ALA A 180 -3.62 -17.74 2.92
C ALA A 180 -3.28 -17.28 1.48
N HIS A 181 -4.28 -17.20 0.62
CA HIS A 181 -4.13 -16.70 -0.75
C HIS A 181 -4.30 -15.18 -0.82
N ARG A 182 -3.63 -14.56 -1.79
CA ARG A 182 -3.71 -13.11 -2.02
C ARG A 182 -5.17 -12.65 -2.21
N GLY A 183 -5.53 -11.55 -1.58
CA GLY A 183 -6.89 -11.00 -1.67
C GLY A 183 -7.92 -11.62 -0.73
N ASN A 184 -7.62 -12.76 -0.09
CA ASN A 184 -8.46 -13.29 0.97
C ASN A 184 -8.36 -12.43 2.23
N CYS A 185 -9.49 -12.27 2.90
CA CYS A 185 -9.60 -11.52 4.15
C CYS A 185 -9.79 -12.48 5.32
N LEU A 186 -8.95 -12.37 6.35
CA LEU A 186 -8.98 -13.23 7.52
C LEU A 186 -8.78 -12.41 8.81
N PRO A 187 -9.29 -12.91 9.95
CA PRO A 187 -8.83 -12.52 11.27
C PRO A 187 -7.32 -12.75 11.46
N MET A 188 -6.64 -11.87 12.20
CA MET A 188 -5.19 -11.93 12.41
C MET A 188 -4.69 -13.24 13.03
N HIS A 189 -5.46 -13.85 13.92
CA HIS A 189 -5.07 -15.09 14.57
C HIS A 189 -4.91 -16.26 13.57
N LEU A 190 -5.66 -16.26 12.45
CA LEU A 190 -5.58 -17.32 11.43
C LEU A 190 -4.44 -17.13 10.42
N ILE A 191 -3.91 -15.92 10.27
CA ILE A 191 -2.89 -15.62 9.26
C ILE A 191 -1.50 -15.98 9.80
N PRO A 192 -0.65 -16.76 9.12
CA PRO A 192 0.65 -17.15 9.65
C PRO A 192 1.59 -15.96 9.88
N VAL A 193 2.49 -16.08 10.85
CA VAL A 193 3.52 -15.08 11.15
C VAL A 193 4.44 -14.90 9.93
N GLY A 194 4.91 -13.68 9.69
CA GLY A 194 5.73 -13.32 8.53
C GLY A 194 4.95 -12.97 7.27
N THR A 195 3.64 -13.24 7.23
CA THR A 195 2.80 -12.93 6.06
C THR A 195 2.66 -11.43 5.82
N MET A 196 2.76 -11.03 4.55
CA MET A 196 2.45 -9.66 4.12
C MET A 196 0.94 -9.47 4.03
N ILE A 197 0.46 -8.40 4.66
CA ILE A 197 -0.96 -8.08 4.78
C ILE A 197 -1.25 -6.61 4.48
N TYR A 198 -2.39 -6.30 3.90
CA TYR A 198 -2.88 -4.95 3.66
C TYR A 198 -4.34 -4.84 4.12
N CYS A 199 -4.89 -3.62 4.16
CA CYS A 199 -6.23 -3.37 4.72
C CYS A 199 -6.39 -3.89 6.16
N ILE A 200 -5.54 -3.42 7.07
CA ILE A 200 -5.48 -3.89 8.45
C ILE A 200 -6.48 -3.13 9.33
N ALA A 201 -7.38 -3.84 9.99
CA ALA A 201 -8.26 -3.30 11.02
C ALA A 201 -7.53 -3.15 12.37
N SER A 202 -8.06 -2.30 13.26
CA SER A 202 -7.48 -2.07 14.59
C SER A 202 -8.27 -2.73 15.72
N ARG A 203 -9.54 -3.05 15.48
CA ARG A 203 -10.51 -3.60 16.44
C ARG A 203 -11.21 -4.77 15.75
N LYS A 204 -11.70 -5.74 16.51
CA LYS A 204 -12.48 -6.90 16.04
C LYS A 204 -13.57 -6.55 15.02
N ASP A 205 -14.53 -5.71 15.40
CA ASP A 205 -15.68 -5.35 14.54
C ASP A 205 -15.46 -4.08 13.71
N GLY A 206 -14.23 -3.56 13.69
CA GLY A 206 -13.90 -2.34 12.95
C GLY A 206 -13.52 -2.60 11.49
N PRO A 207 -13.66 -1.59 10.61
CA PRO A 207 -13.16 -1.67 9.24
C PRO A 207 -11.63 -1.56 9.19
N ALA A 208 -11.07 -1.96 8.05
CA ALA A 208 -9.67 -1.72 7.71
C ALA A 208 -9.30 -0.22 7.78
N LYS A 209 -8.23 0.09 8.52
CA LYS A 209 -7.72 1.46 8.72
C LYS A 209 -6.30 1.66 8.20
N PHE A 210 -5.42 0.67 8.38
CA PHE A 210 -4.00 0.78 8.02
C PHE A 210 -3.69 0.09 6.68
N CYS A 211 -2.57 0.49 6.06
CA CYS A 211 -2.03 -0.09 4.83
C CYS A 211 -3.06 -0.21 3.69
N ARG A 212 -3.72 0.92 3.37
CA ARG A 212 -4.73 1.03 2.30
C ARG A 212 -4.23 1.77 1.05
N SER A 213 -3.04 2.37 1.15
CA SER A 213 -2.46 3.14 0.05
C SER A 213 -1.76 2.21 -0.92
N ALA A 214 -1.62 2.65 -2.18
CA ALA A 214 -0.90 1.91 -3.21
C ALA A 214 0.49 1.43 -2.73
N GLY A 215 0.79 0.15 -2.96
CA GLY A 215 2.06 -0.48 -2.61
C GLY A 215 2.33 -0.63 -1.11
N THR A 216 1.38 -0.30 -0.23
CA THR A 216 1.58 -0.43 1.22
C THR A 216 1.15 -1.79 1.72
N TYR A 217 1.89 -2.29 2.71
CA TYR A 217 1.62 -3.52 3.43
C TYR A 217 2.08 -3.40 4.88
N GLY A 218 1.69 -4.35 5.70
CA GLY A 218 2.24 -4.63 7.01
C GLY A 218 2.65 -6.09 7.07
N VAL A 219 3.36 -6.46 8.13
CA VAL A 219 3.83 -7.83 8.36
C VAL A 219 3.43 -8.26 9.76
N ILE A 220 2.88 -9.46 9.89
CA ILE A 220 2.63 -10.07 11.20
C ILE A 220 3.98 -10.49 11.76
N GLU A 221 4.38 -9.88 12.87
CA GLU A 221 5.73 -10.06 13.42
C GLU A 221 5.75 -11.12 14.51
N SER A 222 4.79 -11.06 15.43
CA SER A 222 4.62 -12.08 16.45
C SER A 222 3.16 -12.20 16.85
N LYS A 223 2.82 -13.39 17.34
CA LYS A 223 1.57 -13.71 17.99
C LYS A 223 1.91 -14.32 19.34
N GLU A 224 1.12 -13.99 20.35
CA GLU A 224 1.20 -14.63 21.66
C GLU A 224 0.50 -16.00 21.54
N GLU A 225 1.28 -17.01 21.14
CA GLU A 225 0.87 -18.40 20.95
C GLU A 225 1.51 -19.30 22.01
N GLU A 226 0.75 -20.22 22.56
CA GLU A 226 1.24 -21.29 23.44
C GLU A 226 1.24 -22.61 22.67
N THR A 227 2.28 -23.41 22.88
CA THR A 227 2.40 -24.75 22.29
C THR A 227 1.63 -25.72 23.16
N ARG A 228 0.63 -26.40 22.58
CA ARG A 228 -0.02 -27.55 23.24
C ARG A 228 0.90 -28.77 23.23
N ASP A 229 0.58 -29.76 24.05
CA ASP A 229 1.31 -31.03 24.16
C ASP A 229 1.42 -31.76 22.80
N ASP A 230 0.44 -31.56 21.92
CA ASP A 230 0.40 -32.09 20.55
C ASP A 230 1.30 -31.32 19.55
N GLY A 231 2.12 -30.37 20.01
CA GLY A 231 2.96 -29.50 19.17
C GLY A 231 2.19 -28.42 18.40
N THR A 232 0.86 -28.37 18.52
CA THR A 232 0.01 -27.39 17.84
C THR A 232 0.04 -26.04 18.57
N LYS A 233 0.25 -24.96 17.84
CA LYS A 233 0.27 -23.59 18.39
C LYS A 233 -1.14 -23.02 18.47
N MET A 234 -1.57 -22.62 19.67
CA MET A 234 -2.85 -21.94 19.88
C MET A 234 -2.62 -20.49 20.29
N VAL A 235 -3.36 -19.56 19.69
CA VAL A 235 -3.26 -18.12 20.02
C VAL A 235 -4.00 -17.84 21.34
N THR A 236 -3.24 -17.71 22.43
CA THR A 236 -3.78 -17.40 23.77
C THR A 236 -3.96 -15.88 23.97
N GLY A 237 -3.07 -15.07 23.40
CA GLY A 237 -3.09 -13.62 23.59
C GLY A 237 -4.24 -12.88 22.92
N LYS A 238 -4.65 -11.76 23.52
CA LYS A 238 -5.70 -10.88 22.97
C LYS A 238 -5.23 -10.04 21.77
N PHE A 239 -3.91 -9.90 21.63
CA PHE A 239 -3.31 -9.04 20.61
C PHE A 239 -2.28 -9.78 19.76
N VAL A 240 -2.15 -9.31 18.53
CA VAL A 240 -1.13 -9.70 17.56
C VAL A 240 -0.25 -8.50 17.29
N MET A 241 1.07 -8.72 17.22
CA MET A 241 2.02 -7.65 16.91
C MET A 241 2.20 -7.54 15.40
N VAL A 242 1.89 -6.36 14.88
CA VAL A 242 1.96 -6.08 13.44
C VAL A 242 2.89 -4.91 13.19
N ARG A 243 3.84 -5.13 12.27
CA ARG A 243 4.70 -4.08 11.73
C ARG A 243 3.96 -3.36 10.62
N LEU A 244 3.71 -2.06 10.79
CA LEU A 244 3.08 -1.23 9.77
C LEU A 244 4.11 -0.73 8.74
N GLN A 245 3.63 -0.20 7.61
CA GLN A 245 4.46 0.43 6.55
C GLN A 245 5.45 1.49 7.07
N SER A 246 5.16 2.15 8.20
CA SER A 246 6.06 3.13 8.81
C SER A 246 7.24 2.53 9.58
N GLY A 247 7.31 1.20 9.70
CA GLY A 247 8.24 0.50 10.59
C GLY A 247 7.86 0.58 12.08
N GLU A 248 6.61 0.94 12.39
CA GLU A 248 6.10 0.91 13.77
C GLU A 248 5.52 -0.47 14.05
N ILE A 249 5.92 -1.10 15.16
CA ILE A 249 5.39 -2.37 15.63
C ILE A 249 4.32 -2.08 16.67
N ARG A 250 3.12 -2.56 16.44
CA ARG A 250 1.97 -2.28 17.30
C ARG A 250 1.12 -3.50 17.59
N LYS A 251 0.48 -3.50 18.74
CA LYS A 251 -0.58 -4.42 19.14
C LYS A 251 -1.85 -4.11 18.34
N VAL A 252 -2.40 -5.15 17.73
CA VAL A 252 -3.68 -5.17 17.02
C VAL A 252 -4.52 -6.29 17.61
N ASP A 253 -5.83 -6.12 17.70
CA ASP A 253 -6.72 -7.16 18.24
C ASP A 253 -6.60 -8.48 17.44
N LYS A 254 -6.65 -9.62 18.13
CA LYS A 254 -6.51 -10.95 17.49
C LYS A 254 -7.61 -11.25 16.45
N ASP A 255 -8.80 -10.70 16.65
CA ASP A 255 -9.96 -10.89 15.78
C ASP A 255 -10.10 -9.75 14.76
N ALA A 256 -9.18 -8.78 14.76
CA ALA A 256 -9.15 -7.77 13.72
C ALA A 256 -8.87 -8.42 12.36
N VAL A 257 -9.49 -7.88 11.31
CA VAL A 257 -9.29 -8.39 9.96
C VAL A 257 -8.08 -7.79 9.27
N ALA A 258 -7.49 -8.58 8.38
CA ALA A 258 -6.54 -8.15 7.37
C ALA A 258 -6.73 -8.92 6.07
N THR A 259 -6.30 -8.33 4.97
CA THR A 259 -6.29 -8.97 3.65
C THR A 259 -4.87 -9.37 3.29
N ILE A 260 -4.69 -10.59 2.79
CA ILE A 260 -3.36 -11.11 2.47
C ILE A 260 -2.82 -10.50 1.18
N GLY A 261 -1.56 -10.08 1.20
CA GLY A 261 -0.82 -9.51 0.08
C GLY A 261 -0.41 -8.06 0.30
N ILE A 262 -0.17 -7.36 -0.81
CA ILE A 262 0.21 -5.95 -0.86
C ILE A 262 -0.91 -5.18 -1.55
N ALA A 263 -1.15 -3.92 -1.18
CA ALA A 263 -2.09 -3.08 -1.91
C ALA A 263 -1.59 -2.81 -3.34
N SER A 264 -2.47 -2.93 -4.34
CA SER A 264 -2.16 -2.73 -5.76
C SER A 264 -1.53 -1.38 -6.11
N ASN A 265 -1.03 -1.27 -7.35
CA ASN A 265 -0.41 -0.06 -7.93
C ASN A 265 0.92 0.32 -7.25
N VAL A 266 1.79 -0.66 -7.00
CA VAL A 266 3.07 -0.50 -6.29
C VAL A 266 3.92 0.63 -6.87
N HIS A 267 3.91 0.78 -8.21
CA HIS A 267 4.69 1.81 -8.91
C HIS A 267 4.08 3.23 -8.88
N TYR A 268 3.02 3.47 -8.11
CA TYR A 268 2.42 4.81 -7.97
C TYR A 268 3.43 5.84 -7.42
N SER A 269 4.35 5.43 -6.55
CA SER A 269 5.38 6.30 -5.96
C SER A 269 6.33 6.89 -7.00
N TYR A 270 6.60 6.16 -8.10
CA TYR A 270 7.48 6.59 -9.18
C TYR A 270 6.78 7.48 -10.23
N THR A 271 5.49 7.80 -10.03
CA THR A 271 4.76 8.70 -10.93
C THR A 271 5.34 10.11 -10.92
N SER A 272 5.34 10.75 -12.09
CA SER A 272 5.66 12.18 -12.21
C SER A 272 4.59 12.90 -13.03
N LEU A 273 4.09 14.00 -12.50
CA LEU A 273 2.99 14.75 -13.09
C LEU A 273 3.40 15.58 -14.32
N GLY A 274 4.67 15.93 -14.42
CA GLY A 274 5.28 16.68 -15.53
C GLY A 274 4.95 18.18 -15.57
N LYS A 275 3.71 18.60 -15.25
CA LYS A 275 3.27 20.00 -15.34
C LYS A 275 2.33 20.44 -14.22
N ALA A 276 2.33 21.74 -13.92
CA ALA A 276 1.48 22.34 -12.89
C ALA A 276 -0.03 22.13 -13.14
N GLY A 277 -0.47 22.19 -14.41
CA GLY A 277 -1.88 21.98 -14.77
C GLY A 277 -2.45 20.64 -14.30
N ARG A 278 -1.63 19.59 -14.20
CA ARG A 278 -2.09 18.29 -13.69
C ARG A 278 -2.36 18.32 -12.18
N ASN A 279 -1.57 19.08 -11.41
CA ASN A 279 -1.89 19.32 -9.99
C ASN A 279 -3.25 20.01 -9.84
N ARG A 280 -3.57 20.95 -10.73
CA ARG A 280 -4.86 21.63 -10.74
C ARG A 280 -6.01 20.65 -10.97
N TRP A 281 -5.88 19.75 -11.96
CA TRP A 281 -6.88 18.70 -12.21
C TRP A 281 -7.05 17.74 -11.01
N LEU A 282 -5.98 17.51 -10.26
CA LEU A 282 -6.02 16.73 -9.02
C LEU A 282 -6.73 17.45 -7.87
N GLY A 283 -7.08 18.73 -8.02
CA GLY A 283 -7.71 19.56 -7.00
C GLY A 283 -6.72 20.16 -6.00
N ILE A 284 -5.46 20.27 -6.41
CA ILE A 284 -4.37 20.85 -5.61
C ILE A 284 -4.10 22.26 -6.16
N ARG A 285 -4.34 23.27 -5.32
CA ARG A 285 -4.02 24.69 -5.62
C ARG A 285 -2.54 24.97 -5.31
N PRO A 286 -1.96 26.06 -5.85
CA PRO A 286 -0.58 26.43 -5.55
C PRO A 286 -0.33 26.62 -4.05
N THR A 287 0.89 26.28 -3.62
CA THR A 287 1.39 26.52 -2.25
C THR A 287 2.32 27.71 -2.28
N VAL A 288 1.93 28.80 -1.61
CA VAL A 288 2.80 29.98 -1.43
C VAL A 288 3.74 29.72 -0.25
N ARG A 289 5.03 29.99 -0.43
CA ARG A 289 6.05 29.83 0.62
C ARG A 289 5.94 30.98 1.63
N GLY A 290 6.19 30.73 2.91
CA GLY A 290 6.16 31.77 3.95
C GLY A 290 7.14 32.92 3.70
N LEU A 291 8.32 32.61 3.12
CA LEU A 291 9.33 33.61 2.72
C LEU A 291 8.88 34.57 1.62
N ALA A 292 7.79 34.25 0.91
CA ALA A 292 7.24 35.10 -0.15
C ALA A 292 6.06 35.95 0.35
N MET A 293 5.79 35.94 1.65
CA MET A 293 4.68 36.66 2.29
C MET A 293 5.21 37.85 3.09
N ASN A 294 4.31 38.69 3.59
CA ASN A 294 4.64 39.75 4.54
C ASN A 294 4.73 39.18 5.97
N SER A 295 5.31 39.97 6.88
CA SER A 295 5.48 39.59 8.29
C SER A 295 4.15 39.32 9.00
N VAL A 296 3.06 39.96 8.57
CA VAL A 296 1.70 39.76 9.09
C VAL A 296 1.12 38.38 8.74
N ASP A 297 1.46 37.83 7.57
CA ASP A 297 0.84 36.60 7.04
C ASP A 297 1.55 35.33 7.52
N HIS A 298 2.87 35.42 7.74
CA HIS A 298 3.69 34.27 8.10
C HIS A 298 4.89 34.71 8.95
N PRO A 299 5.30 33.90 9.95
CA PRO A 299 6.53 34.16 10.73
C PRO A 299 7.84 34.18 9.93
N HIS A 300 7.79 33.90 8.63
CA HIS A 300 8.96 33.91 7.73
C HIS A 300 8.88 35.04 6.71
N GLY A 301 7.81 35.84 6.74
CA GLY A 301 7.60 36.92 5.81
C GLY A 301 8.32 38.20 6.24
N GLY A 302 8.43 39.12 5.29
CA GLY A 302 9.11 40.41 5.46
C GLY A 302 10.63 40.35 5.23
N GLY A 303 11.29 41.46 5.57
CA GLY A 303 12.71 41.70 5.25
C GLY A 303 12.92 42.23 3.83
N ARG A 304 14.03 42.95 3.61
CA ARG A 304 14.42 43.40 2.27
C ARG A 304 15.10 42.24 1.53
N GLY A 305 14.65 41.96 0.31
CA GLY A 305 15.17 40.84 -0.50
C GLY A 305 14.79 39.46 0.04
N LYS A 306 15.46 38.41 -0.45
CA LYS A 306 15.19 37.02 -0.04
C LYS A 306 15.91 36.70 1.26
N SER A 307 15.25 36.94 2.41
CA SER A 307 15.78 36.62 3.73
C SER A 307 14.94 35.58 4.46
N LYS A 308 15.58 34.81 5.35
CA LYS A 308 14.89 33.90 6.29
C LYS A 308 14.64 34.55 7.66
N GLY A 309 15.07 35.80 7.85
CA GLY A 309 14.89 36.56 9.08
C GLY A 309 15.45 35.88 10.33
N ASN A 310 16.49 35.06 10.18
CA ASN A 310 17.08 34.22 11.24
C ASN A 310 16.04 33.44 12.09
N ARG A 311 14.90 33.07 11.50
CA ARG A 311 13.80 32.41 12.20
C ARG A 311 13.84 30.91 11.96
N ILE A 312 13.59 30.12 13.02
CA ILE A 312 13.42 28.67 12.90
C ILE A 312 12.25 28.32 11.94
N PRO A 313 12.34 27.22 11.17
CA PRO A 313 11.26 26.81 10.29
C PRO A 313 9.98 26.45 11.05
N VAL A 314 8.93 27.26 10.90
CA VAL A 314 7.61 27.09 11.53
C VAL A 314 6.49 27.10 10.48
N SER A 315 5.33 26.59 10.85
CA SER A 315 4.08 26.76 10.13
C SER A 315 3.55 28.20 10.24
N PRO A 316 2.51 28.60 9.48
CA PRO A 316 1.90 29.93 9.61
C PRO A 316 1.41 30.23 11.03
N TRP A 317 1.07 29.18 11.80
CA TRP A 317 0.58 29.29 13.18
C TRP A 317 1.69 29.00 14.21
N GLY A 318 2.96 29.25 13.86
CA GLY A 318 4.09 29.14 14.81
C GLY A 318 4.55 27.73 15.16
N LYS A 319 3.82 26.68 14.78
CA LYS A 319 4.22 25.28 15.06
C LYS A 319 5.52 24.89 14.34
N PRO A 320 6.55 24.36 15.02
CA PRO A 320 7.83 23.97 14.38
C PRO A 320 7.64 22.93 13.26
N ALA A 321 8.25 23.19 12.10
CA ALA A 321 8.13 22.39 10.89
C ALA A 321 9.33 21.44 10.66
N LYS A 322 10.46 21.69 11.35
CA LYS A 322 11.68 20.87 11.30
C LYS A 322 12.15 20.52 12.72
N SER A 323 13.35 19.95 12.83
CA SER A 323 13.99 19.60 14.12
C SER A 323 13.31 18.49 14.92
N GLY A 324 12.41 17.72 14.30
CA GLY A 324 11.83 16.53 14.92
C GLY A 324 10.68 16.77 15.89
N TYR A 325 10.14 18.00 15.96
CA TYR A 325 9.02 18.35 16.83
C TYR A 325 7.83 17.37 16.67
N LYS A 326 7.43 16.73 17.76
CA LYS A 326 6.38 15.70 17.78
C LYS A 326 5.01 16.37 17.96
N THR A 327 4.11 16.17 17.01
CA THR A 327 2.81 16.87 16.99
C THR A 327 1.68 16.14 17.71
N ARG A 328 1.90 14.89 18.11
CA ARG A 328 0.97 14.12 18.96
C ARG A 328 0.99 14.72 20.36
N ARG A 329 -0.19 14.93 20.96
CA ARG A 329 -0.32 15.43 22.33
C ARG A 329 0.37 14.46 23.30
N THR A 330 1.13 15.00 24.25
CA THR A 330 1.86 14.24 25.28
C THR A 330 0.92 13.34 26.08
N ASN A 331 -0.23 13.87 26.49
CA ASN A 331 -1.22 13.14 27.31
C ASN A 331 -1.95 12.05 26.53
N ASN A 332 -1.94 12.11 25.19
CA ASN A 332 -2.54 11.07 24.34
C ASN A 332 -1.47 10.06 23.95
N ILE A 333 -1.08 9.18 24.89
CA ILE A 333 -0.04 8.15 24.66
C ILE A 333 -0.60 7.02 23.80
N ASN A 334 0.22 6.46 22.88
CA ASN A 334 -0.19 5.29 22.10
C ASN A 334 0.03 4.01 22.91
N ARG A 335 -0.97 3.58 23.66
CA ARG A 335 -0.87 2.37 24.50
C ARG A 335 -0.65 1.07 23.70
N HIS A 336 -0.96 1.08 22.40
CA HIS A 336 -0.83 -0.10 21.55
C HIS A 336 0.51 -0.19 20.83
N VAL A 337 1.43 0.78 20.99
CA VAL A 337 2.75 0.70 20.35
C VAL A 337 3.66 -0.16 21.21
N VAL A 338 4.30 -1.14 20.59
CA VAL A 338 5.37 -1.94 21.21
C VAL A 338 6.70 -1.28 20.89
N THR A 339 6.99 -1.12 19.59
CA THR A 339 8.21 -0.48 19.11
C THR A 339 7.85 0.76 18.30
N PRO A 340 8.27 1.96 18.72
CA PRO A 340 7.97 3.18 17.99
C PRO A 340 8.72 3.20 16.65
N ARG A 341 8.17 3.92 15.67
CA ARG A 341 8.87 4.13 14.38
C ARG A 341 10.27 4.71 14.58
N VAL A 342 11.22 4.19 13.81
CA VAL A 342 12.59 4.72 13.76
C VAL A 342 12.58 6.15 13.24
N ARG A 343 13.35 7.03 13.88
CA ARG A 343 13.46 8.44 13.51
C ARG A 343 14.78 8.67 12.80
N ASN A 344 14.68 9.28 11.63
CA ASN A 344 15.84 9.59 10.79
C ASN A 344 16.72 10.75 11.35
N MET A 345 16.23 11.49 12.36
CA MET A 345 16.93 12.62 13.01
C MET A 345 17.51 13.68 12.05
N GLY A 346 16.94 13.83 10.86
CA GLY A 346 17.40 14.80 9.85
C GLY A 346 18.59 14.37 9.01
N ARG A 347 19.11 13.14 9.19
CA ARG A 347 20.20 12.59 8.36
C ARG A 347 19.72 12.42 6.91
N ARG A 348 20.60 12.66 5.93
CA ARG A 348 20.28 12.42 4.52
C ARG A 348 20.19 10.92 4.28
N LYS A 349 19.17 10.47 3.56
CA LYS A 349 19.09 9.07 3.07
C LYS A 349 19.71 8.99 1.68
N ASP A 350 20.48 7.94 1.43
CA ASP A 350 21.09 7.73 0.12
C ASP A 350 20.03 7.32 -0.91
N ARG A 351 20.11 7.95 -2.09
CA ARG A 351 19.15 7.72 -3.19
C ARG A 351 19.31 6.35 -3.85
N LYS A 352 20.38 5.60 -3.53
CA LYS A 352 20.71 4.28 -4.09
C LYS A 352 20.25 3.10 -3.21
N ALA A 353 19.85 3.34 -1.96
CA ALA A 353 19.56 2.28 -0.98
C ALA A 353 18.05 2.08 -0.71
N SER A 354 17.17 2.51 -1.62
CA SER A 354 15.71 2.50 -1.41
C SER A 354 14.92 1.99 -2.60
#